data_AF-A0A1W1V9P6-F1
#
_entry.id   AF-A0A1W1V9P6-F1
#
_cell.length_a   1.000
_cell.length_b   1.000
_cell.length_c   1.000
_cell.angle_alpha   90.00
_cell.angle_beta   90.00
_cell.angle_gamma   90.00
#
_symmetry.space_group_name_H-M   'P 1'
#
loop_
_entity.id
_entity.type
_entity.pdbx_description
1 polymer ?
#
loop_
_entity_poly.entity_id
_entity_poly.type
_entity_poly.pdbx_seq_one_letter_code
_entity_poly.pdbx_strand_id
1 'polypeptide(L)'
;MLVLDGYEPPEIEVIYKDGRKYLKTFLFDEYRELPCMTEEEEREWEDEQRRAKHYEEHKEIEKLKLNSMIDDKFKENRFEKFEITKENEYFYNLTMAYAKNYNKVLKDNTGLILYGPPGVGKSFMSFCIANYLLDNGMSVIAMTSNALIAKIKEVSGFGSSEESKFIKNIQKAKLLIIDDLGGEHNSEWAKSKLYEIIDARYRSGRPLIITTNLNLKQLKDHLTGKDGMDRSVSRIKEMCKALEVNIRPIREKKANYRQQSFDDVIGKNAN
;
A
#
# COMPACT_ATOMS: atom_id res chain seq x y z
N MET A 1 12.04 -36.62 -6.27
CA MET A 1 13.51 -36.63 -6.20
C MET A 1 13.99 -37.83 -7.00
N LEU A 2 14.14 -37.67 -8.31
CA LEU A 2 14.76 -38.66 -9.19
C LEU A 2 16.23 -38.26 -9.28
N VAL A 3 17.10 -39.08 -8.72
CA VAL A 3 18.56 -38.92 -8.81
C VAL A 3 18.96 -39.52 -10.15
N LEU A 4 19.42 -38.68 -11.08
CA LEU A 4 20.08 -39.14 -12.29
C LEU A 4 21.51 -39.53 -11.90
N ASP A 5 21.73 -40.82 -11.67
CA ASP A 5 23.07 -41.39 -11.50
C ASP A 5 23.85 -41.29 -12.83
N GLY A 6 25.05 -40.71 -12.79
CA GLY A 6 26.05 -40.84 -13.87
C GLY A 6 26.36 -39.60 -14.71
N TYR A 7 25.89 -38.40 -14.37
CA TYR A 7 26.32 -37.19 -15.08
C TYR A 7 27.64 -36.67 -14.50
N GLU A 8 28.77 -37.10 -15.06
CA GLU A 8 30.03 -36.36 -14.86
C GLU A 8 29.90 -35.00 -15.56
N PRO A 9 30.11 -33.88 -14.85
CA PRO A 9 30.08 -32.57 -15.49
C PRO A 9 31.11 -32.55 -16.62
N PRO A 10 30.77 -32.03 -17.81
CA PRO A 10 31.67 -32.05 -18.96
C PRO A 10 33.00 -31.37 -18.60
N GLU A 11 34.11 -31.96 -19.04
CA GLU A 11 35.43 -31.34 -18.87
C GLU A 11 35.44 -29.97 -19.54
N ILE A 12 35.73 -28.94 -18.75
CA ILE A 12 35.87 -27.56 -19.21
C ILE A 12 37.36 -27.24 -19.31
N GLU A 13 37.85 -27.04 -20.52
CA GLU A 13 39.22 -26.61 -20.80
C GLU A 13 39.23 -25.11 -21.13
N VAL A 14 40.11 -24.35 -20.47
CA VAL A 14 40.31 -22.92 -20.80
C VAL A 14 41.39 -22.80 -21.87
N ILE A 15 41.07 -22.21 -23.01
CA ILE A 15 42.01 -21.97 -24.11
C ILE A 15 42.07 -20.48 -24.47
N TYR A 16 43.18 -20.05 -25.07
CA TYR A 16 43.36 -18.66 -25.54
C TYR A 16 43.61 -18.64 -27.04
N LYS A 17 42.88 -17.79 -27.77
CA LYS A 17 43.04 -17.57 -29.22
C LYS A 17 43.11 -16.07 -29.49
N ASP A 18 44.15 -15.62 -30.18
CA ASP A 18 44.37 -14.21 -30.52
C ASP A 18 44.26 -13.25 -29.31
N GLY A 19 44.70 -13.71 -28.13
CA GLY A 19 44.62 -12.94 -26.87
C GLY A 19 43.26 -12.98 -26.16
N ARG A 20 42.23 -13.62 -26.73
CA ARG A 20 40.90 -13.79 -26.14
C ARG A 20 40.75 -15.16 -25.47
N LYS A 21 40.10 -15.20 -24.31
CA LYS A 21 39.82 -16.43 -23.54
C LYS A 21 38.59 -17.15 -24.10
N TYR A 22 38.64 -18.47 -24.18
CA TYR A 22 37.54 -19.36 -24.60
C TYR A 22 37.39 -20.52 -23.61
N LEU A 23 36.17 -21.03 -23.46
CA LEU A 23 35.87 -22.30 -22.79
C LEU A 23 35.60 -23.37 -23.84
N LYS A 24 36.36 -24.45 -23.81
CA LYS A 24 36.12 -25.64 -24.62
C LYS A 24 35.45 -26.70 -23.76
N THR A 25 34.30 -27.17 -24.21
CA THR A 25 33.46 -28.13 -23.47
C THR A 25 32.71 -29.03 -24.44
N PHE A 26 32.33 -30.23 -24.01
CA PHE A 26 31.48 -31.14 -24.79
C PHE A 26 30.01 -30.74 -24.63
N LEU A 27 29.36 -30.34 -25.73
CA LEU A 27 27.96 -29.90 -25.78
C LEU A 27 27.31 -30.41 -27.07
N PHE A 28 26.10 -30.94 -26.98
CA PHE A 28 25.35 -31.45 -28.15
C PHE A 28 26.13 -32.48 -28.98
N ASP A 29 26.73 -33.46 -28.31
CA ASP A 29 27.51 -34.57 -28.92
C ASP A 29 28.78 -34.14 -29.68
N GLU A 30 29.26 -32.90 -29.47
CA GLU A 30 30.51 -32.41 -30.06
C GLU A 30 31.27 -31.47 -29.11
N TYR A 31 32.58 -31.27 -29.35
CA TYR A 31 33.35 -30.24 -28.64
C TYR A 31 33.04 -28.87 -29.23
N ARG A 32 32.66 -27.92 -28.36
CA ARG A 32 32.45 -26.52 -28.72
C ARG A 32 33.37 -25.61 -27.96
N GLU A 33 33.82 -24.55 -28.63
CA GLU A 33 34.60 -23.48 -28.06
C GLU A 33 33.73 -22.23 -27.96
N LEU A 34 33.53 -21.74 -26.75
CA LEU A 34 32.71 -20.57 -26.46
C LEU A 34 33.61 -19.41 -26.05
N PRO A 35 33.56 -18.26 -26.74
CA PRO A 35 34.30 -17.08 -26.30
C PRO A 35 33.84 -16.69 -24.89
N CYS A 36 34.78 -16.45 -23.99
CA CYS A 36 34.48 -15.78 -22.73
C CYS A 36 34.21 -14.30 -23.01
N MET A 37 33.35 -13.72 -22.17
CA MET A 37 33.16 -12.28 -22.12
C MET A 37 34.48 -11.63 -21.73
N THR A 38 34.84 -10.54 -22.41
CA THR A 38 35.88 -9.62 -21.94
C THR A 38 35.38 -8.90 -20.68
N GLU A 39 36.28 -8.28 -19.93
CA GLU A 39 35.89 -7.45 -18.77
C GLU A 39 34.95 -6.29 -19.17
N GLU A 40 35.08 -5.77 -20.40
CA GLU A 40 34.18 -4.74 -20.93
C GLU A 40 32.81 -5.32 -21.27
N GLU A 41 32.75 -6.45 -21.98
CA GLU A 41 31.50 -7.15 -22.31
C GLU A 41 30.76 -7.58 -21.02
N GLU A 42 31.48 -8.04 -20.00
CA GLU A 42 30.91 -8.43 -18.69
C GLU A 42 30.31 -7.22 -17.96
N ARG A 43 31.02 -6.07 -17.93
CA ARG A 43 30.48 -4.81 -17.36
C ARG A 43 29.24 -4.33 -18.10
N GLU A 44 29.25 -4.34 -19.43
CA GLU A 44 28.11 -3.92 -20.25
C GLU A 44 26.88 -4.80 -20.00
N TRP A 45 27.09 -6.11 -19.91
CA TRP A 45 26.03 -7.06 -19.60
C TRP A 45 25.47 -6.88 -18.19
N GLU A 46 26.33 -6.69 -17.18
CA GLU A 46 25.88 -6.38 -15.82
C GLU A 46 25.06 -5.08 -15.76
N ASP A 47 25.47 -4.04 -16.48
CA ASP A 47 24.76 -2.77 -16.57
C ASP A 47 23.42 -2.90 -17.32
N GLU A 48 23.36 -3.71 -18.38
CA GLU A 48 22.12 -4.04 -19.09
C GLU A 48 21.15 -4.81 -18.19
N GLN A 49 21.63 -5.83 -17.47
CA GLN A 49 20.83 -6.60 -16.52
C GLN A 49 20.31 -5.72 -15.38
N ARG A 50 21.13 -4.80 -14.87
CA ARG A 50 20.71 -3.82 -13.86
C ARG A 50 19.61 -2.91 -14.38
N ARG A 51 19.76 -2.37 -15.60
CA ARG A 51 18.74 -1.53 -16.25
C ARG A 51 17.43 -2.28 -16.50
N ALA A 52 17.51 -3.52 -17.00
CA ALA A 52 16.34 -4.36 -17.24
C ALA A 52 15.58 -4.67 -15.95
N LYS A 53 16.32 -5.01 -14.88
CA LYS A 53 15.73 -5.21 -13.54
C LYS A 53 15.04 -3.96 -13.02
N HIS A 54 15.72 -2.81 -13.08
CA HIS A 54 15.11 -1.53 -12.65
C HIS A 54 13.87 -1.18 -13.48
N TYR A 55 13.90 -1.42 -14.79
CA TYR A 55 12.75 -1.18 -15.66
C TYR A 55 11.54 -2.04 -15.27
N GLU A 56 11.75 -3.33 -15.00
CA GLU A 56 10.66 -4.23 -14.58
C GLU A 56 10.12 -3.87 -13.20
N GLU A 57 10.98 -3.51 -12.24
CA GLU A 57 10.58 -3.00 -10.92
C GLU A 57 9.73 -1.74 -11.03
N HIS A 58 10.17 -0.77 -11.85
CA HIS A 58 9.42 0.47 -12.09
C HIS A 58 8.05 0.21 -12.70
N LYS A 59 7.98 -0.69 -13.69
CA LYS A 59 6.74 -1.05 -14.37
C LYS A 59 5.73 -1.71 -13.42
N GLU A 60 6.18 -2.61 -12.54
CA GLU A 60 5.29 -3.24 -11.57
C GLU A 60 4.79 -2.22 -10.53
N ILE A 61 5.65 -1.32 -10.05
CA ILE A 61 5.24 -0.23 -9.16
C ILE A 61 4.19 0.67 -9.83
N GLU A 62 4.37 1.05 -11.10
CA GLU A 62 3.37 1.85 -11.83
C GLU A 62 2.02 1.13 -11.93
N LYS A 63 2.03 -0.17 -12.24
CA LYS A 63 0.82 -0.98 -12.28
C LYS A 63 0.13 -1.05 -10.92
N LEU A 64 0.90 -1.18 -9.83
CA LEU A 64 0.35 -1.14 -8.48
C LEU A 64 -0.28 0.22 -8.16
N LYS A 65 0.37 1.31 -8.55
CA LYS A 65 -0.15 2.68 -8.40
C LYS A 65 -1.45 2.88 -9.16
N LEU A 66 -1.54 2.42 -10.42
CA LEU A 66 -2.77 2.46 -11.22
C LEU A 66 -3.91 1.69 -10.55
N ASN A 67 -3.61 0.56 -9.91
CA ASN A 67 -4.60 -0.27 -9.22
C ASN A 67 -4.96 0.21 -7.81
N SER A 68 -4.25 1.21 -7.27
CA SER A 68 -4.31 1.55 -5.84
C SER A 68 -5.59 2.27 -5.39
N MET A 69 -6.43 2.70 -6.34
CA MET A 69 -7.67 3.46 -6.11
C MET A 69 -7.51 4.66 -5.15
N ILE A 70 -6.27 5.14 -4.98
CA ILE A 70 -5.94 6.28 -4.13
C ILE A 70 -6.50 7.54 -4.76
N ASP A 71 -7.31 8.26 -3.98
CA ASP A 71 -7.85 9.57 -4.34
C ASP A 71 -6.70 10.55 -4.68
N ASP A 72 -6.84 11.32 -5.76
CA ASP A 72 -5.79 12.21 -6.28
C ASP A 72 -5.24 13.16 -5.23
N LYS A 73 -6.11 13.67 -4.34
CA LYS A 73 -5.72 14.57 -3.23
C LYS A 73 -4.73 13.93 -2.24
N PHE A 74 -4.56 12.61 -2.28
CA PHE A 74 -3.73 11.85 -1.35
C PHE A 74 -2.58 11.12 -2.02
N LYS A 75 -2.50 11.14 -3.36
CA LYS A 75 -1.40 10.53 -4.14
C LYS A 75 -0.03 11.06 -3.77
N GLU A 76 0.06 12.31 -3.30
CA GLU A 76 1.33 12.94 -2.94
C GLU A 76 1.69 12.85 -1.44
N ASN A 77 0.84 12.26 -0.61
CA ASN A 77 1.09 12.18 0.83
C ASN A 77 2.24 11.22 1.12
N ARG A 78 3.38 11.78 1.50
CA ARG A 78 4.64 11.07 1.71
C ARG A 78 5.21 11.46 3.07
N PHE A 79 5.97 10.55 3.69
CA PHE A 79 6.58 10.82 4.99
C PHE A 79 7.56 12.01 4.94
N GLU A 80 8.15 12.26 3.77
CA GLU A 80 9.03 13.38 3.45
C GLU A 80 8.29 14.73 3.54
N LYS A 81 6.98 14.75 3.32
CA LYS A 81 6.13 15.94 3.47
C LYS A 81 5.55 16.09 4.89
N PHE A 82 5.92 15.21 5.82
CA PHE A 82 5.41 15.23 7.19
C PHE A 82 6.15 16.29 8.00
N GLU A 83 5.48 17.38 8.36
CA GLU A 83 6.02 18.41 9.27
C GLU A 83 6.03 17.88 10.72
N ILE A 84 7.21 17.48 11.19
CA ILE A 84 7.40 16.93 12.54
C ILE A 84 7.41 18.07 13.58
N THR A 85 6.62 17.90 14.63
CA THR A 85 6.51 18.79 15.78
C THR A 85 6.53 17.95 17.05
N LYS A 86 6.83 18.56 18.20
CA LYS A 86 6.82 17.86 19.49
C LYS A 86 5.50 17.14 19.80
N GLU A 87 4.37 17.68 19.34
CA GLU A 87 3.04 17.08 19.56
C GLU A 87 2.80 15.84 18.69
N ASN A 88 3.41 15.77 17.49
CA ASN A 88 3.11 14.72 16.51
C ASN A 88 4.27 13.73 16.25
N GLU A 89 5.45 13.95 16.83
CA GLU A 89 6.65 13.14 16.63
C GLU A 89 6.43 11.66 16.96
N TYR A 90 5.70 11.37 18.03
CA TYR A 90 5.33 10.00 18.39
C TYR A 90 4.56 9.30 17.25
N PHE A 91 3.56 9.97 16.68
CA PHE A 91 2.73 9.41 15.62
C PHE A 91 3.52 9.24 14.31
N TYR A 92 4.40 10.21 13.99
CA TYR A 92 5.32 10.08 12.87
C TYR A 92 6.21 8.84 13.03
N ASN A 93 6.90 8.71 14.17
CA ASN A 93 7.81 7.60 14.43
C ASN A 93 7.08 6.25 14.41
N LEU A 94 5.89 6.17 15.02
CA LEU A 94 5.09 4.95 15.04
C LEU A 94 4.65 4.54 13.62
N THR A 95 4.12 5.47 12.83
CA THR A 95 3.61 5.17 11.49
C THR A 95 4.74 4.88 10.50
N MET A 96 5.88 5.55 10.63
CA MET A 96 7.10 5.23 9.89
C MET A 96 7.62 3.83 10.25
N ALA A 97 7.70 3.50 11.54
CA ALA A 97 8.12 2.17 11.99
C ALA A 97 7.15 1.07 11.50
N TYR A 98 5.84 1.34 11.52
CA TYR A 98 4.82 0.44 10.99
C TYR A 98 5.02 0.18 9.49
N ALA A 99 5.28 1.22 8.69
CA ALA A 99 5.53 1.09 7.25
C ALA A 99 6.85 0.35 6.94
N LYS A 100 7.93 0.69 7.66
CA LYS A 100 9.24 0.02 7.49
C LYS A 100 9.20 -1.46 7.84
N ASN A 101 8.44 -1.84 8.87
CA ASN A 101 8.33 -3.22 9.34
C ASN A 101 7.12 -3.96 8.73
N TYR A 102 6.57 -3.49 7.61
CA TYR A 102 5.27 -3.96 7.13
C TYR A 102 5.23 -5.44 6.75
N ASN A 103 6.34 -6.06 6.37
CA ASN A 103 6.38 -7.51 6.14
C ASN A 103 6.00 -8.30 7.40
N LYS A 104 6.43 -7.84 8.58
CA LYS A 104 6.02 -8.44 9.86
C LYS A 104 4.57 -8.11 10.18
N VAL A 105 4.16 -6.86 10.00
CA VAL A 105 2.76 -6.42 10.16
C VAL A 105 1.80 -7.27 9.33
N LEU A 106 2.17 -7.54 8.07
CA LEU A 106 1.41 -8.37 7.14
C LEU A 106 1.33 -9.82 7.61
N LYS A 107 2.45 -10.38 8.08
CA LYS A 107 2.50 -11.75 8.62
C LYS A 107 1.62 -11.90 9.86
N ASP A 108 1.66 -10.92 10.76
CA ASP A 108 0.96 -10.92 12.04
C ASP A 108 -0.48 -10.36 11.92
N ASN A 109 -0.93 -10.01 10.70
CA ASN A 109 -2.23 -9.41 10.40
C ASN A 109 -2.60 -8.23 11.32
N THR A 110 -1.63 -7.34 11.57
CA THR A 110 -1.83 -6.21 12.50
C THR A 110 -2.27 -4.96 11.76
N GLY A 111 -3.55 -4.65 11.76
CA GLY A 111 -4.11 -3.40 11.26
C GLY A 111 -3.99 -2.21 12.23
N LEU A 112 -4.48 -1.05 11.81
CA LEU A 112 -4.55 0.17 12.64
C LEU A 112 -5.93 0.82 12.56
N ILE A 113 -6.34 1.44 13.66
CA ILE A 113 -7.42 2.43 13.67
C ILE A 113 -6.83 3.75 14.12
N LEU A 114 -6.80 4.74 13.24
CA LEU A 114 -6.43 6.11 13.57
C LEU A 114 -7.72 6.88 13.85
N TYR A 115 -7.97 7.23 15.11
CA TYR A 115 -9.19 7.94 15.50
C TYR A 115 -8.89 9.22 16.27
N GLY A 116 -9.81 10.18 16.28
CA GLY A 116 -9.64 11.46 16.96
C GLY A 116 -10.22 12.64 16.16
N PRO A 117 -10.08 13.88 16.62
CA PRO A 117 -10.73 15.05 16.00
C PRO A 117 -10.30 15.28 14.54
N PRO A 118 -11.13 15.96 13.73
CA PRO A 118 -10.77 16.28 12.34
C PRO A 118 -9.53 17.17 12.26
N GLY A 119 -8.79 17.08 11.15
CA GLY A 119 -7.67 17.98 10.88
C GLY A 119 -6.34 17.67 11.61
N VAL A 120 -6.27 16.61 12.41
CA VAL A 120 -5.05 16.17 13.14
C VAL A 120 -4.09 15.27 12.33
N GLY A 121 -4.37 15.01 11.05
CA GLY A 121 -3.44 14.29 10.17
C GLY A 121 -3.64 12.77 10.04
N LYS A 122 -4.74 12.20 10.55
CA LYS A 122 -5.04 10.75 10.48
C LYS A 122 -4.98 10.19 9.05
N SER A 123 -5.73 10.79 8.13
CA SER A 123 -5.69 10.43 6.70
C SER A 123 -4.29 10.60 6.12
N PHE A 124 -3.62 11.72 6.44
CA PHE A 124 -2.27 11.96 5.93
C PHE A 124 -1.29 10.84 6.33
N MET A 125 -1.31 10.43 7.60
CA MET A 125 -0.54 9.29 8.11
C MET A 125 -0.84 7.99 7.38
N SER A 126 -2.13 7.64 7.21
CA SER A 126 -2.50 6.41 6.52
C SER A 126 -2.04 6.40 5.05
N PHE A 127 -2.11 7.55 4.37
CA PHE A 127 -1.63 7.67 2.99
C PHE A 127 -0.10 7.71 2.89
N CYS A 128 0.62 8.23 3.88
CA CYS A 128 2.08 8.10 3.94
C CYS A 128 2.49 6.62 4.00
N ILE A 129 1.81 5.82 4.84
CA ILE A 129 2.01 4.36 4.89
C ILE A 129 1.68 3.75 3.53
N ALA A 130 0.51 4.05 2.94
CA ALA A 130 0.10 3.51 1.64
C ALA A 130 1.16 3.73 0.56
N ASN A 131 1.61 4.97 0.45
CA ASN A 131 2.57 5.38 -0.57
C ASN A 131 3.95 4.77 -0.34
N TYR A 132 4.43 4.72 0.90
CA TYR A 132 5.66 4.01 1.24
C TYR A 132 5.59 2.54 0.78
N LEU A 133 4.46 1.87 1.01
CA LEU A 133 4.28 0.47 0.61
C LEU A 133 4.20 0.29 -0.90
N LEU A 134 3.49 1.17 -1.61
CA LEU A 134 3.44 1.16 -3.08
C LEU A 134 4.84 1.35 -3.68
N ASP A 135 5.60 2.29 -3.15
CA ASP A 135 6.97 2.57 -3.59
C ASP A 135 7.93 1.40 -3.26
N ASN A 136 7.53 0.47 -2.37
CA ASN A 136 8.21 -0.79 -2.06
C ASN A 136 7.55 -2.03 -2.72
N GLY A 137 6.78 -1.84 -3.79
CA GLY A 137 6.22 -2.94 -4.58
C GLY A 137 5.07 -3.72 -3.92
N MET A 138 4.43 -3.15 -2.89
CA MET A 138 3.31 -3.79 -2.20
C MET A 138 1.98 -3.25 -2.70
N SER A 139 1.03 -4.13 -3.01
CA SER A 139 -0.31 -3.72 -3.45
C SER A 139 -1.11 -3.10 -2.30
N VAL A 140 -1.56 -1.87 -2.50
CA VAL A 140 -2.38 -1.12 -1.53
C VAL A 140 -3.65 -0.66 -2.24
N ILE A 141 -4.80 -0.78 -1.58
CA ILE A 141 -6.02 -0.07 -1.96
C ILE A 141 -6.33 0.93 -0.86
N ALA A 142 -6.52 2.20 -1.18
CA ALA A 142 -6.93 3.20 -0.20
C ALA A 142 -8.02 4.11 -0.73
N MET A 143 -9.18 4.11 -0.09
CA MET A 143 -10.35 4.88 -0.51
C MET A 143 -11.05 5.46 0.73
N THR A 144 -11.83 6.52 0.54
CA THR A 144 -12.75 6.95 1.60
C THR A 144 -13.88 5.93 1.75
N SER A 145 -14.47 5.80 2.95
CA SER A 145 -15.62 4.92 3.17
C SER A 145 -16.77 5.25 2.21
N ASN A 146 -17.04 6.54 1.99
CA ASN A 146 -18.00 7.01 1.00
C ASN A 146 -17.70 6.52 -0.42
N ALA A 147 -16.45 6.69 -0.89
CA ALA A 147 -16.06 6.28 -2.23
C ALA A 147 -16.12 4.75 -2.39
N LEU A 148 -15.76 4.01 -1.34
CA LEU A 148 -15.86 2.55 -1.31
C LEU A 148 -17.33 2.09 -1.49
N ILE A 149 -18.25 2.64 -0.69
CA ILE A 149 -19.68 2.32 -0.75
C ILE A 149 -20.28 2.72 -2.10
N ALA A 150 -19.94 3.91 -2.61
CA ALA A 150 -20.40 4.36 -3.93
C ALA A 150 -19.89 3.42 -5.04
N LYS A 151 -18.62 3.00 -4.98
CA LYS A 151 -18.02 2.11 -5.97
C LYS A 151 -18.67 0.72 -5.95
N ILE A 152 -18.95 0.17 -4.78
CA ILE A 152 -19.68 -1.10 -4.65
C ILE A 152 -21.05 -0.96 -5.31
N LYS A 153 -21.79 0.11 -5.01
CA LYS A 153 -23.13 0.33 -5.58
C LYS A 153 -23.09 0.43 -7.11
N GLU A 154 -22.08 1.12 -7.64
CA GLU A 154 -21.83 1.25 -9.08
C GLU A 154 -21.58 -0.12 -9.72
N VAL A 155 -20.64 -0.91 -9.18
CA VAL A 155 -20.30 -2.23 -9.76
C VAL A 155 -21.40 -3.27 -9.61
N SER A 156 -22.18 -3.23 -8.52
CA SER A 156 -23.38 -4.05 -8.36
C SER A 156 -24.41 -3.78 -9.46
N GLY A 157 -24.51 -2.53 -9.92
CA GLY A 157 -25.40 -2.13 -11.02
C GLY A 157 -25.02 -2.75 -12.37
N PHE A 158 -23.74 -3.07 -12.58
CA PHE A 158 -23.26 -3.77 -13.77
C PHE A 158 -23.37 -5.31 -13.67
N GLY A 159 -23.74 -5.83 -12.51
CA GLY A 159 -23.99 -7.26 -12.27
C GLY A 159 -23.13 -7.86 -11.15
N SER A 160 -23.61 -8.97 -10.57
CA SER A 160 -22.98 -9.63 -9.40
C SER A 160 -21.55 -10.12 -9.64
N SER A 161 -21.18 -10.39 -10.90
CA SER A 161 -19.81 -10.76 -11.29
C SER A 161 -18.81 -9.64 -11.06
N GLU A 162 -19.15 -8.40 -11.43
CA GLU A 162 -18.25 -7.25 -11.29
C GLU A 162 -18.06 -6.85 -9.82
N GLU A 163 -19.13 -6.89 -9.03
CA GLU A 163 -19.04 -6.74 -7.58
C GLU A 163 -18.11 -7.79 -6.96
N SER A 164 -18.28 -9.06 -7.33
CA SER A 164 -17.43 -10.15 -6.83
C SER A 164 -15.96 -9.95 -7.20
N LYS A 165 -15.66 -9.45 -8.41
CA LYS A 165 -14.29 -9.12 -8.84
C LYS A 165 -13.71 -7.98 -8.01
N PHE A 166 -14.49 -6.93 -7.79
CA PHE A 166 -14.07 -5.78 -6.97
C PHE A 166 -13.74 -6.20 -5.53
N ILE A 167 -14.61 -6.99 -4.89
CA ILE A 167 -14.38 -7.52 -3.54
C ILE A 167 -13.15 -8.42 -3.51
N LYS A 168 -12.95 -9.28 -4.51
CA LYS A 168 -11.72 -10.11 -4.62
C LYS A 168 -10.45 -9.27 -4.71
N ASN A 169 -10.47 -8.14 -5.42
CA ASN A 169 -9.31 -7.24 -5.49
C ASN A 169 -9.00 -6.62 -4.13
N ILE A 170 -10.03 -6.14 -3.42
CA ILE A 170 -9.92 -5.65 -2.03
C ILE A 170 -9.35 -6.73 -1.10
N GLN A 171 -9.81 -7.97 -1.23
CA GLN A 171 -9.34 -9.08 -0.42
C GLN A 171 -7.86 -9.42 -0.69
N LYS A 172 -7.41 -9.31 -1.94
CA LYS A 172 -6.04 -9.67 -2.37
C LYS A 172 -4.99 -8.61 -2.02
N ALA A 173 -5.36 -7.34 -1.98
CA ALA A 173 -4.43 -6.25 -1.68
C ALA A 173 -3.65 -6.50 -0.38
N LYS A 174 -2.34 -6.19 -0.35
CA LYS A 174 -1.52 -6.35 0.86
C LYS A 174 -1.94 -5.39 1.97
N LEU A 175 -2.52 -4.26 1.63
CA LEU A 175 -3.14 -3.31 2.56
C LEU A 175 -4.47 -2.80 1.99
N LEU A 176 -5.48 -2.71 2.84
CA LEU A 176 -6.69 -1.92 2.57
C LEU A 176 -6.71 -0.75 3.55
N ILE A 177 -6.99 0.45 3.05
CA ILE A 177 -7.25 1.63 3.87
C ILE A 177 -8.68 2.10 3.61
N ILE A 178 -9.46 2.20 4.67
CA ILE A 178 -10.79 2.82 4.68
C ILE A 178 -10.65 4.15 5.41
N ASP A 179 -10.51 5.22 4.63
CA ASP A 179 -10.36 6.58 5.15
C ASP A 179 -11.71 7.20 5.51
N ASP A 180 -11.74 7.98 6.58
CA ASP A 180 -12.88 8.76 7.05
C ASP A 180 -14.17 7.93 7.24
N LEU A 181 -14.02 6.76 7.88
CA LEU A 181 -15.13 5.87 8.23
C LEU A 181 -16.05 6.56 9.24
N GLY A 182 -17.35 6.58 8.95
CA GLY A 182 -18.34 7.34 9.71
C GLY A 182 -18.86 8.59 9.01
N GLY A 183 -18.23 9.00 7.90
CA GLY A 183 -18.70 10.09 7.05
C GLY A 183 -19.77 9.66 6.03
N GLU A 184 -20.02 8.36 5.88
CA GLU A 184 -20.97 7.82 4.92
C GLU A 184 -22.42 7.77 5.39
N HIS A 185 -23.35 7.76 4.42
CA HIS A 185 -24.77 7.55 4.71
C HIS A 185 -24.96 6.22 5.44
N ASN A 186 -25.44 6.33 6.68
CA ASN A 186 -25.58 5.24 7.61
C ASN A 186 -26.78 4.31 7.29
N SER A 187 -26.76 3.72 6.10
CA SER A 187 -27.78 2.77 5.63
C SER A 187 -27.43 1.34 6.04
N GLU A 188 -28.45 0.51 6.28
CA GLU A 188 -28.24 -0.90 6.63
C GLU A 188 -27.49 -1.66 5.53
N TRP A 189 -27.73 -1.29 4.27
CA TRP A 189 -27.01 -1.85 3.13
C TRP A 189 -25.51 -1.50 3.19
N ALA A 190 -25.16 -0.24 3.47
CA ALA A 190 -23.76 0.18 3.61
C ALA A 190 -23.06 -0.55 4.77
N LYS A 191 -23.72 -0.67 5.94
CA LYS A 191 -23.20 -1.44 7.08
C LYS A 191 -22.94 -2.90 6.73
N SER A 192 -23.89 -3.54 6.04
CA SER A 192 -23.76 -4.93 5.57
C SER A 192 -22.55 -5.09 4.63
N LYS A 193 -22.35 -4.14 3.70
CA LYS A 193 -21.20 -4.16 2.79
C LYS A 193 -19.87 -3.88 3.45
N LEU A 194 -19.83 -2.97 4.43
CA LEU A 194 -18.63 -2.77 5.26
C LEU A 194 -18.29 -4.04 6.03
N TYR A 195 -19.28 -4.70 6.63
CA TYR A 195 -19.09 -5.97 7.32
C TYR A 195 -18.51 -7.04 6.38
N GLU A 196 -19.09 -7.21 5.19
CA GLU A 196 -18.62 -8.16 4.18
C GLU A 196 -17.13 -7.94 3.85
N ILE A 197 -16.72 -6.69 3.66
CA ILE A 197 -15.33 -6.33 3.38
C ILE A 197 -14.42 -6.59 4.58
N ILE A 198 -14.80 -6.12 5.77
CA ILE A 198 -14.02 -6.31 7.00
C ILE A 198 -13.83 -7.80 7.29
N ASP A 199 -14.89 -8.59 7.18
CA ASP A 199 -14.85 -10.04 7.39
C ASP A 199 -13.98 -10.75 6.34
N ALA A 200 -14.08 -10.35 5.07
CA ALA A 200 -13.24 -10.90 4.01
C ALA A 200 -11.74 -10.63 4.25
N ARG A 201 -11.40 -9.44 4.76
CA ARG A 201 -10.02 -9.05 5.14
C ARG A 201 -9.52 -9.81 6.35
N TYR A 202 -10.37 -9.92 7.37
CA TYR A 202 -10.07 -10.70 8.58
C TYR A 202 -9.78 -12.16 8.22
N ARG A 203 -10.64 -12.80 7.44
CA ARG A 203 -10.48 -14.20 7.02
C ARG A 203 -9.28 -14.42 6.08
N SER A 204 -8.90 -13.41 5.30
CA SER A 204 -7.71 -13.50 4.43
C SER A 204 -6.40 -13.20 5.15
N GLY A 205 -6.43 -12.86 6.44
CA GLY A 205 -5.23 -12.53 7.20
C GLY A 205 -4.51 -11.30 6.65
N ARG A 206 -5.25 -10.31 6.14
CA ARG A 206 -4.68 -9.12 5.50
C ARG A 206 -4.98 -7.84 6.29
N PRO A 207 -3.95 -7.05 6.66
CA PRO A 207 -4.12 -5.86 7.48
C PRO A 207 -5.08 -4.82 6.92
N LEU A 208 -5.73 -4.09 7.82
CA LEU A 208 -6.67 -3.02 7.53
C LEU A 208 -6.22 -1.76 8.26
N ILE A 209 -6.21 -0.61 7.59
CA ILE A 209 -6.12 0.68 8.26
C ILE A 209 -7.46 1.40 8.14
N ILE A 210 -8.01 1.83 9.26
CA ILE A 210 -9.21 2.67 9.32
C ILE A 210 -8.80 4.04 9.84
N THR A 211 -9.32 5.10 9.24
CA THR A 211 -9.30 6.42 9.87
C THR A 211 -10.73 6.87 10.18
N THR A 212 -10.96 7.56 11.29
CA THR A 212 -12.30 8.01 11.66
C THR A 212 -12.28 9.21 12.60
N ASN A 213 -13.24 10.14 12.46
CA ASN A 213 -13.44 11.21 13.43
C ASN A 213 -14.32 10.77 14.63
N LEU A 214 -14.87 9.56 14.57
CA LEU A 214 -15.66 8.98 15.65
C LEU A 214 -14.74 8.46 16.76
N ASN A 215 -15.16 8.61 18.01
CA ASN A 215 -14.54 7.84 19.10
C ASN A 215 -14.90 6.35 18.98
N LEU A 216 -14.21 5.48 19.73
CA LEU A 216 -14.41 4.03 19.60
C LEU A 216 -15.84 3.55 19.91
N LYS A 217 -16.57 4.26 20.79
CA LYS A 217 -17.98 3.95 21.09
C LYS A 217 -18.87 4.34 19.91
N GLN A 218 -18.72 5.55 19.38
CA GLN A 218 -19.45 6.02 18.21
C GLN A 218 -19.14 5.15 16.98
N LEU A 219 -17.89 4.76 16.77
CA LEU A 219 -17.50 3.86 15.68
C LEU A 219 -18.18 2.49 15.83
N LYS A 220 -18.23 1.98 17.06
CA LYS A 220 -18.96 0.75 17.37
C LYS A 220 -20.43 0.90 16.95
N ASP A 221 -21.12 1.89 17.49
CA ASP A 221 -22.54 2.13 17.23
C ASP A 221 -22.83 2.36 15.73
N HIS A 222 -21.90 3.00 15.02
CA HIS A 222 -21.96 3.20 13.58
C HIS A 222 -21.86 1.90 12.80
N LEU A 223 -20.99 0.99 13.20
CA LEU A 223 -20.77 -0.30 12.53
C LEU A 223 -21.76 -1.39 12.94
N THR A 224 -22.45 -1.24 14.07
CA THR A 224 -23.45 -2.21 14.54
C THR A 224 -24.71 -2.13 13.67
N GLY A 225 -25.09 -3.25 13.05
CA GLY A 225 -26.31 -3.38 12.26
C GLY A 225 -27.59 -3.45 13.11
N LYS A 226 -28.74 -3.57 12.46
CA LYS A 226 -30.04 -3.71 13.16
C LYS A 226 -30.16 -4.98 13.99
N ASP A 227 -29.38 -6.02 13.69
CA ASP A 227 -29.33 -7.26 14.47
C ASP A 227 -28.60 -7.08 15.81
N GLY A 228 -28.02 -5.90 16.07
CA GLY A 228 -27.30 -5.59 17.30
C GLY A 228 -25.98 -6.36 17.45
N MET A 229 -25.56 -7.10 16.42
CA MET A 229 -24.35 -7.90 16.50
C MET A 229 -23.13 -7.08 16.07
N ASP A 230 -22.20 -6.94 17.00
CA ASP A 230 -20.94 -6.21 16.84
C ASP A 230 -19.89 -6.96 16.01
N ARG A 231 -20.29 -7.71 14.96
CA ARG A 231 -19.39 -8.63 14.24
C ARG A 231 -18.21 -7.88 13.60
N SER A 232 -18.49 -6.79 12.88
CA SER A 232 -17.47 -5.91 12.30
C SER A 232 -16.49 -5.40 13.37
N VAL A 233 -17.02 -4.97 14.51
CA VAL A 233 -16.26 -4.40 15.61
C VAL A 233 -15.40 -5.46 16.30
N SER A 234 -15.88 -6.70 16.47
CA SER A 234 -15.11 -7.82 16.99
C SER A 234 -13.90 -8.11 16.11
N ARG A 235 -14.12 -8.25 14.78
CA ARG A 235 -13.04 -8.49 13.81
C ARG A 235 -12.00 -7.37 13.84
N ILE A 236 -12.46 -6.11 13.82
CA ILE A 236 -11.58 -4.94 13.90
C ILE A 236 -10.78 -4.94 15.21
N LYS A 237 -11.39 -5.22 16.37
CA LYS A 237 -10.69 -5.24 17.65
C LYS A 237 -9.61 -6.31 17.73
N GLU A 238 -9.85 -7.47 17.12
CA GLU A 238 -8.89 -8.57 17.08
C GLU A 238 -7.71 -8.26 16.15
N MET A 239 -7.96 -7.70 14.97
CA MET A 239 -6.91 -7.48 13.97
C MET A 239 -6.26 -6.11 14.03
N CYS A 240 -6.89 -5.07 14.57
CA CYS A 240 -6.38 -3.70 14.54
C CYS A 240 -5.97 -3.17 15.92
N LYS A 241 -4.88 -2.41 15.96
CA LYS A 241 -4.53 -1.57 17.12
C LYS A 241 -5.16 -0.19 16.97
N ALA A 242 -5.88 0.25 18.01
CA ALA A 242 -6.47 1.57 18.04
C ALA A 242 -5.47 2.60 18.56
N LEU A 243 -5.29 3.68 17.81
CA LEU A 243 -4.39 4.79 18.09
C LEU A 243 -5.19 6.10 18.07
N GLU A 244 -5.33 6.71 19.24
CA GLU A 244 -5.98 8.00 19.38
C GLU A 244 -5.00 9.12 19.01
N VAL A 245 -5.36 9.94 18.04
CA VAL A 245 -4.58 11.08 17.56
C VAL A 245 -5.21 12.35 18.13
N ASN A 246 -4.90 12.64 19.38
CA ASN A 246 -5.42 13.82 20.09
C ASN A 246 -4.35 14.92 20.17
N ILE A 247 -4.20 15.66 19.08
CA ILE A 247 -3.30 16.82 18.96
C ILE A 247 -4.06 18.02 18.41
N ARG A 248 -3.44 19.20 18.43
CA ARG A 248 -4.06 20.40 17.85
C ARG A 248 -4.29 20.22 16.34
N PRO A 249 -5.45 20.62 15.79
CA PRO A 249 -5.71 20.51 14.36
C PRO A 249 -4.65 21.25 13.52
N ILE A 250 -3.96 20.50 12.67
CA ILE A 250 -2.92 21.04 11.77
C ILE A 250 -3.57 21.89 10.67
N ARG A 251 -4.77 21.49 10.22
CA ARG A 251 -5.51 22.19 9.16
C ARG A 251 -5.92 23.61 9.54
N GLU A 252 -6.19 23.90 10.81
CA GLU A 252 -6.54 25.25 11.27
C GLU A 252 -5.37 26.22 11.12
N LYS A 253 -4.14 25.77 11.39
CA LYS A 253 -2.93 26.58 11.14
C LYS A 253 -2.76 26.93 9.66
N LYS A 254 -3.00 25.97 8.75
CA LYS A 254 -2.91 26.18 7.30
C LYS A 254 -4.06 27.04 6.76
N ALA A 255 -5.27 26.92 7.32
CA ALA A 255 -6.41 27.76 6.95
C ALA A 255 -6.16 29.21 7.33
N ASN A 256 -5.65 29.48 8.54
CA ASN A 256 -5.30 30.84 8.98
C ASN A 256 -4.21 31.46 8.10
N TYR A 257 -3.21 30.68 7.68
CA TYR A 257 -2.18 31.15 6.75
C TYR A 257 -2.77 31.51 5.37
N ARG A 258 -3.66 30.68 4.82
CA ARG A 258 -4.34 30.97 3.55
C ARG A 258 -5.23 32.20 3.65
N GLN A 259 -5.90 32.42 4.79
CA GLN A 259 -6.70 33.61 5.03
C GLN A 259 -5.83 34.86 5.01
N GLN A 260 -4.68 34.83 5.70
CA GLN A 260 -3.71 35.93 5.69
C GLN A 260 -3.13 36.16 4.28
N SER A 261 -2.73 35.11 3.57
CA SER A 261 -2.26 35.20 2.18
C SER A 261 -3.35 35.69 1.22
N PHE A 262 -4.62 35.34 1.47
CA PHE A 262 -5.76 35.85 0.71
C PHE A 262 -5.90 37.35 0.94
N ASP A 263 -5.93 37.80 2.20
CA ASP A 263 -6.01 39.23 2.56
C ASP A 263 -4.84 40.05 1.96
N ASP A 264 -3.65 39.45 1.84
CA ASP A 264 -2.48 40.05 1.17
C ASP A 264 -2.64 40.11 -0.36
N VAL A 265 -3.29 39.12 -0.98
CA VAL A 265 -3.49 39.03 -2.44
C VAL A 265 -4.60 39.96 -2.95
N ILE A 266 -5.72 40.05 -2.25
CA ILE A 266 -6.83 40.97 -2.63
C ILE A 266 -6.64 42.39 -2.07
N GLY A 267 -5.66 42.58 -1.18
CA GLY A 267 -5.42 43.86 -0.50
C GLY A 267 -6.51 44.18 0.52
N LYS A 268 -6.12 44.77 1.65
CA LYS A 268 -7.03 45.17 2.76
C LYS A 268 -8.08 46.24 2.39
N ASN A 269 -8.22 46.60 1.12
CA ASN A 269 -9.06 47.71 0.64
C ASN A 269 -10.28 47.25 -0.20
N ALA A 270 -10.76 46.03 -0.01
CA ALA A 270 -12.07 45.63 -0.50
C ALA A 270 -13.15 45.87 0.58
N ASN A 271 -13.35 47.14 0.96
CA ASN A 271 -14.51 47.64 1.70
C ASN A 271 -14.93 48.98 1.09
#